data_AF-A0A330MT97-F1
#
_entry.id   AF-A0A330MT97-F1
#
_cell.length_a   1.000
_cell.length_b   1.000
_cell.length_c   1.000
_cell.angle_alpha   90.00
_cell.angle_beta   90.00
_cell.angle_gamma   90.00
#
_symmetry.space_group_name_H-M   'P 1'
#
loop_
_entity.id
_entity.type
_entity.pdbx_description
1 polymer ?
#
loop_
_entity_poly.entity_id
_entity_poly.type
_entity_poly.pdbx_seq_one_letter_code
_entity_poly.pdbx_strand_id
1 'polypeptide(L)'
;MNDMGVIARNERQLTLIYSSNTRVGRHTLSYLTGLNEKYLAIDIAKTKVSDTQWAEIAEALGVKIGDLVDKRELDLSDESTAEFSSNDWLKIIQKNDCVISRPIAIKGKRTKQIDNPPEIMEFFEVDSAGLEQSPMDGDDPDIESTTEDENFIEKDE
;
A
#
# COMPACT_ATOMS: atom_id res chain seq x y z
N MET A 1 12.38 -19.28 9.56
CA MET A 1 10.97 -19.49 9.94
C MET A 1 10.14 -19.14 8.73
N ASN A 2 9.36 -20.09 8.20
CA ASN A 2 8.41 -19.79 7.13
C ASN A 2 7.24 -19.08 7.78
N ASP A 3 7.24 -17.76 7.69
CA ASP A 3 6.16 -16.93 8.22
C ASP A 3 4.97 -17.06 7.28
N MET A 4 4.09 -18.01 7.57
CA MET A 4 2.85 -18.21 6.82
C MET A 4 1.81 -17.26 7.43
N GLY A 5 1.92 -15.98 7.05
CA GLY A 5 0.94 -14.95 7.41
C GLY A 5 -0.48 -15.37 7.04
N VAL A 6 -1.46 -14.92 7.81
CA VAL A 6 -2.90 -15.13 7.56
C VAL A 6 -3.35 -14.33 6.33
N ILE A 7 -2.72 -13.19 6.07
CA ILE A 7 -2.96 -12.40 4.86
C ILE A 7 -2.11 -12.95 3.72
N ALA A 8 -2.78 -13.30 2.60
CA ALA A 8 -2.09 -13.64 1.37
C ALA A 8 -1.34 -12.41 0.84
N ARG A 9 -0.01 -12.52 0.76
CA ARG A 9 0.90 -11.48 0.26
C ARG A 9 1.50 -11.88 -1.08
N ASN A 10 1.60 -10.94 -2.00
CA ASN A 10 2.15 -11.16 -3.34
C ASN A 10 2.99 -9.94 -3.74
N GLU A 11 4.22 -10.16 -4.22
CA GLU A 11 5.12 -9.10 -4.68
C GLU A 11 4.60 -8.39 -5.95
N ARG A 12 3.72 -9.06 -6.73
CA ARG A 12 3.15 -8.56 -8.00
C ARG A 12 1.71 -8.06 -7.88
N GLN A 13 1.17 -7.98 -6.68
CA GLN A 13 -0.19 -7.48 -6.47
C GLN A 13 -0.20 -6.58 -5.24
N LEU A 14 -0.63 -5.34 -5.44
CA LEU A 14 -0.94 -4.44 -4.34
C LEU A 14 -2.30 -4.80 -3.76
N THR A 15 -2.37 -4.94 -2.44
CA THR A 15 -3.62 -4.96 -1.69
C THR A 15 -3.79 -3.62 -1.00
N LEU A 16 -4.93 -2.97 -1.24
CA LEU A 16 -5.35 -1.75 -0.53
C LEU A 16 -6.51 -2.10 0.40
N ILE A 17 -6.28 -2.02 1.71
CA ILE A 17 -7.32 -2.10 2.73
C ILE A 17 -7.78 -0.67 3.03
N TYR A 18 -9.05 -0.37 2.82
CA TYR A 18 -9.57 0.99 2.96
C TYR A 18 -11.03 0.97 3.39
N SER A 19 -11.52 2.07 3.96
CA SER A 19 -12.96 2.31 4.13
C SER A 19 -13.47 3.21 3.01
N SER A 20 -14.53 2.81 2.32
CA SER A 20 -15.25 3.67 1.38
C SER A 20 -16.02 4.82 2.05
N ASN A 21 -16.19 4.81 3.38
CA ASN A 21 -16.79 5.92 4.13
C ASN A 21 -15.78 7.05 4.39
N THR A 22 -14.48 6.77 4.33
CA THR A 22 -13.43 7.78 4.54
C THR A 22 -13.08 8.53 3.25
N ARG A 23 -12.83 9.84 3.35
CA ARG A 23 -12.38 10.66 2.20
C ARG A 23 -11.02 10.19 1.67
N VAL A 24 -10.07 9.95 2.58
CA VAL A 24 -8.72 9.49 2.21
C VAL A 24 -8.81 8.13 1.52
N GLY A 25 -9.58 7.17 2.05
CA GLY A 25 -9.79 5.87 1.41
C GLY A 25 -10.32 5.92 -0.01
N ARG A 26 -11.39 6.68 -0.25
CA ARG A 26 -11.93 6.84 -1.61
C ARG A 26 -10.92 7.49 -2.56
N HIS A 27 -10.20 8.51 -2.08
CA HIS A 27 -9.23 9.22 -2.90
C HIS A 27 -8.03 8.32 -3.22
N THR A 28 -7.50 7.58 -2.25
CA THR A 28 -6.39 6.63 -2.48
C THR A 28 -6.76 5.56 -3.50
N LEU A 29 -7.97 5.00 -3.43
CA LEU A 29 -8.45 4.05 -4.43
C LEU A 29 -8.52 4.64 -5.85
N SER A 30 -8.86 5.93 -5.99
CA SER A 30 -8.98 6.57 -7.31
C SER A 30 -7.66 6.62 -8.07
N TYR A 31 -6.52 6.76 -7.37
CA TYR A 31 -5.18 6.69 -7.97
C TYR A 31 -4.89 5.30 -8.54
N LEU A 32 -5.36 4.23 -7.88
CA LEU A 32 -5.19 2.85 -8.36
C LEU A 32 -6.11 2.52 -9.54
N THR A 33 -7.29 3.12 -9.60
CA THR A 33 -8.29 2.83 -10.65
C THR A 33 -7.80 3.20 -12.05
N GLY A 34 -6.88 4.16 -12.16
CA GLY A 34 -6.24 4.55 -13.42
C GLY A 34 -5.05 3.67 -13.85
N LEU A 35 -4.61 2.73 -13.00
CA LEU A 35 -3.46 1.88 -13.30
C LEU A 35 -3.85 0.67 -14.14
N ASN A 36 -2.98 0.31 -15.07
CA ASN A 36 -3.13 -0.90 -15.88
C ASN A 36 -2.67 -2.18 -15.16
N GLU A 37 -2.22 -2.05 -13.91
CA GLU A 37 -1.68 -3.14 -13.10
C GLU A 37 -2.71 -3.75 -12.13
N LYS A 38 -2.42 -4.96 -11.66
CA LYS A 38 -3.31 -5.72 -10.77
C LYS A 38 -3.22 -5.20 -9.33
N TYR A 39 -4.36 -4.78 -8.79
CA TYR A 39 -4.54 -4.53 -7.37
C TYR A 39 -5.78 -5.23 -6.82
N LEU A 40 -5.80 -5.46 -5.51
CA LEU A 40 -6.94 -5.94 -4.74
C LEU A 40 -7.39 -4.84 -3.80
N ALA A 41 -8.61 -4.34 -3.95
CA ALA A 41 -9.19 -3.36 -3.03
C ALA A 41 -10.13 -4.05 -2.05
N ILE A 42 -9.81 -4.01 -0.76
CA ILE A 42 -10.63 -4.55 0.32
C ILE A 42 -11.31 -3.38 1.03
N ASP A 43 -12.59 -3.19 0.73
CA ASP A 43 -13.43 -2.18 1.37
C ASP A 43 -13.96 -2.70 2.72
N ILE A 44 -13.40 -2.21 3.82
CA ILE A 44 -13.73 -2.67 5.17
C ILE A 44 -15.13 -2.21 5.64
N ALA A 45 -15.75 -1.25 4.94
CA ALA A 45 -17.14 -0.89 5.16
C ALA A 45 -18.11 -1.98 4.65
N LYS A 46 -17.62 -2.88 3.78
CA LYS A 46 -18.42 -3.93 3.12
C LYS A 46 -17.93 -5.34 3.44
N THR A 47 -16.65 -5.48 3.78
CA THR A 47 -15.97 -6.75 3.97
C THR A 47 -15.33 -6.79 5.35
N LYS A 48 -15.55 -7.88 6.08
CA LYS A 48 -14.88 -8.07 7.38
C LYS A 48 -13.44 -8.56 7.17
N VAL A 49 -12.52 -7.87 7.82
CA VAL A 49 -11.15 -8.32 8.06
C VAL A 49 -11.11 -8.98 9.44
N SER A 50 -10.52 -10.17 9.56
CA SER A 50 -10.51 -10.88 10.84
C SER A 50 -9.58 -10.21 11.86
N ASP A 51 -9.83 -10.48 13.13
CA ASP A 51 -9.00 -9.98 14.23
C ASP A 51 -7.53 -10.42 14.10
N THR A 52 -7.30 -11.63 13.62
CA THR A 52 -5.95 -12.16 13.33
C THR A 52 -5.28 -11.42 12.18
N GLN A 53 -6.03 -11.04 11.14
CA GLN A 53 -5.50 -10.23 10.03
C GLN A 53 -5.15 -8.82 10.48
N TRP A 54 -5.98 -8.19 11.32
CA TRP A 54 -5.66 -6.89 11.92
C TRP A 54 -4.42 -6.92 12.81
N ALA A 55 -4.26 -7.99 13.60
CA ALA A 55 -3.06 -8.19 14.40
C ALA A 55 -1.80 -8.31 13.51
N GLU A 56 -1.86 -9.11 12.44
CA GLU A 56 -0.77 -9.24 11.48
C GLU A 56 -0.44 -7.91 10.78
N ILE A 57 -1.45 -7.11 10.43
CA ILE A 57 -1.25 -5.78 9.82
C ILE A 57 -0.51 -4.85 10.79
N ALA A 58 -0.93 -4.81 12.05
CA ALA A 58 -0.30 -3.97 13.07
C ALA A 58 1.17 -4.40 13.29
N GLU A 59 1.42 -5.70 13.36
CA GLU A 59 2.77 -6.27 13.48
C GLU A 59 3.65 -5.89 12.28
N ALA A 60 3.14 -6.03 11.04
CA ALA A 60 3.86 -5.66 9.83
C ALA A 60 4.18 -4.16 9.74
N LEU A 61 3.38 -3.32 10.38
CA LEU A 61 3.62 -1.88 10.52
C LEU A 61 4.53 -1.54 11.70
N GLY A 62 4.82 -2.50 12.60
CA GLY A 62 5.58 -2.27 13.82
C GLY A 62 4.85 -1.42 14.87
N VAL A 63 3.51 -1.45 14.87
CA VAL A 63 2.66 -0.62 15.74
C VAL A 63 1.67 -1.48 16.54
N LYS A 64 0.99 -0.89 17.52
CA LYS A 64 -0.13 -1.55 18.22
C LYS A 64 -1.42 -1.39 17.41
N ILE A 65 -2.39 -2.28 17.61
CA ILE A 65 -3.71 -2.19 16.93
C ILE A 65 -4.37 -0.83 17.17
N GLY A 66 -4.30 -0.29 18.40
CA GLY A 66 -4.85 1.02 18.73
C GLY A 66 -4.18 2.20 18.01
N ASP A 67 -2.97 2.02 17.45
CA ASP A 67 -2.28 3.04 16.66
C ASP A 67 -2.81 3.11 15.21
N LEU A 68 -3.54 2.08 14.76
CA LEU A 68 -4.24 2.08 13.47
C LEU A 68 -5.50 2.96 13.51
N VAL A 69 -6.03 3.20 14.71
CA VAL A 69 -7.32 3.85 14.96
C VAL A 69 -7.14 5.36 15.06
N ASP A 70 -7.84 6.09 14.20
CA ASP A 70 -7.98 7.53 14.27
C ASP A 70 -8.95 7.91 15.38
N LYS A 71 -8.39 8.34 16.51
CA LYS A 71 -9.16 8.70 17.71
C LYS A 71 -10.07 9.91 17.50
N ARG A 72 -9.87 10.70 16.44
CA ARG A 72 -10.75 11.83 16.10
C ARG A 72 -12.11 11.36 15.58
N GLU A 73 -12.18 10.14 15.06
CA GLU A 73 -13.40 9.48 14.57
C GLU A 73 -14.15 8.75 15.69
N LEU A 74 -13.63 8.81 16.92
CA LEU A 74 -14.26 8.25 18.10
C LEU A 74 -14.95 9.36 18.90
N ASP A 75 -16.21 9.14 19.26
CA ASP A 75 -16.89 9.95 20.27
C ASP A 75 -16.44 9.48 21.66
N LEU A 76 -15.27 9.97 22.09
CA LEU A 76 -14.66 9.65 23.38
C LEU A 76 -15.05 10.67 24.45
N SER A 77 -16.30 11.12 24.46
CA SER A 77 -16.74 12.21 25.33
C SER A 77 -16.47 11.97 26.82
N ASP A 78 -16.37 10.71 27.29
CA ASP A 78 -16.14 10.40 28.71
C ASP A 78 -15.24 9.15 29.00
N GLU A 79 -14.70 8.46 28.00
CA GLU A 79 -13.89 7.24 28.22
C GLU A 79 -12.40 7.41 27.90
N SER A 80 -11.56 7.15 28.91
CA SER A 80 -10.11 7.06 28.72
C SER A 80 -9.76 5.78 27.97
N THR A 81 -9.23 5.91 26.76
CA THR A 81 -8.75 4.77 25.98
C THR A 81 -7.38 4.26 26.43
N ALA A 82 -6.83 4.78 27.53
CA ALA A 82 -5.48 4.44 28.00
C ALA A 82 -5.36 2.97 28.44
N GLU A 83 -6.47 2.36 28.88
CA GLU A 83 -6.51 0.98 29.35
C GLU A 83 -7.05 -0.01 28.30
N PHE A 84 -7.32 0.46 27.08
CA PHE A 84 -7.91 -0.40 26.05
C PHE A 84 -6.94 -1.50 25.62
N SER A 85 -7.42 -2.75 25.67
CA SER A 85 -6.69 -3.90 25.16
C SER A 85 -6.76 -3.95 23.62
N SER A 86 -5.92 -4.79 23.02
CA SER A 86 -6.00 -5.08 21.57
C SER A 86 -7.40 -5.52 21.13
N ASN A 87 -8.10 -6.31 21.96
CA ASN A 87 -9.46 -6.77 21.66
C ASN A 87 -10.48 -5.63 21.70
N ASP A 88 -10.27 -4.62 22.54
CA ASP A 88 -11.19 -3.47 22.61
C ASP A 88 -11.02 -2.57 21.39
N TRP A 89 -9.78 -2.35 20.95
CA TRP A 89 -9.52 -1.69 19.67
C TRP A 89 -10.08 -2.45 18.46
N LEU A 90 -9.96 -3.78 18.44
CA LEU A 90 -10.56 -4.60 17.39
C LEU A 90 -12.07 -4.46 17.34
N LYS A 91 -12.77 -4.51 18.49
CA LYS A 91 -14.23 -4.28 18.55
C LYS A 91 -14.62 -2.92 17.98
N ILE A 92 -13.81 -1.88 18.24
CA ILE A 92 -14.03 -0.54 17.70
C ILE A 92 -13.91 -0.54 16.17
N ILE A 93 -12.83 -1.10 15.62
CA ILE A 93 -12.60 -1.19 14.17
C ILE A 93 -13.73 -1.97 13.47
N GLN A 94 -14.19 -3.08 14.07
CA GLN A 94 -15.27 -3.90 13.51
C GLN A 94 -16.64 -3.20 13.52
N LYS A 95 -16.82 -2.20 14.39
CA LYS A 95 -18.10 -1.49 14.57
C LYS A 95 -18.16 -0.17 13.81
N ASN A 96 -17.01 0.48 13.62
CA ASN A 96 -16.90 1.74 12.91
C ASN A 96 -15.67 1.70 11.99
N ASP A 97 -15.88 1.49 10.70
CA ASP A 97 -14.81 1.44 9.72
C ASP A 97 -14.13 2.80 9.48
N CYS A 98 -14.80 3.93 9.78
CA CYS A 98 -14.25 5.28 9.59
C CYS A 98 -13.01 5.53 10.45
N VAL A 99 -12.87 4.79 11.56
CA VAL A 99 -11.71 4.91 12.47
C VAL A 99 -10.42 4.46 11.81
N ILE A 100 -10.48 3.63 10.76
CA ILE A 100 -9.34 3.39 9.87
C ILE A 100 -9.35 4.49 8.82
N SER A 101 -9.05 5.72 9.25
CA SER A 101 -9.12 6.91 8.40
C SER A 101 -8.03 6.95 7.33
N ARG A 102 -6.95 6.18 7.55
CA ARG A 102 -5.79 6.04 6.66
C ARG A 102 -5.75 4.64 6.07
N PRO A 103 -5.86 4.51 4.73
CA PRO A 103 -5.78 3.22 4.06
C PRO A 103 -4.45 2.52 4.32
N ILE A 104 -4.45 1.21 4.18
CA ILE A 104 -3.27 0.36 4.39
C ILE A 104 -2.92 -0.31 3.08
N ALA A 105 -1.73 -0.02 2.58
CA ALA A 105 -1.16 -0.61 1.39
C ALA A 105 -0.26 -1.79 1.79
N ILE A 106 -0.44 -2.94 1.13
CA ILE A 106 0.36 -4.15 1.30
C ILE A 106 0.81 -4.63 -0.08
N LYS A 107 2.12 -4.82 -0.27
CA LYS A 107 2.69 -5.45 -1.48
C LYS A 107 3.90 -6.25 -1.04
N GLY A 108 3.86 -7.55 -1.28
CA GLY A 108 4.86 -8.47 -0.72
C GLY A 108 5.05 -8.32 0.80
N LYS A 109 6.30 -8.09 1.22
CA LYS A 109 6.66 -7.84 2.63
C LYS A 109 6.43 -6.39 3.08
N ARG A 110 6.14 -5.46 2.18
CA ARG A 110 5.97 -4.04 2.49
C ARG A 110 4.55 -3.79 2.98
N THR A 111 4.43 -3.00 4.03
CA THR A 111 3.14 -2.54 4.56
C THR A 111 3.27 -1.08 4.98
N LYS A 112 2.30 -0.24 4.60
CA LYS A 112 2.34 1.20 4.87
C LYS A 112 0.92 1.77 5.07
N GLN A 113 0.75 2.65 6.05
CA GLN A 113 -0.44 3.51 6.13
C GLN A 113 -0.27 4.69 5.19
N ILE A 114 -1.28 4.95 4.37
CA ILE A 114 -1.30 6.03 3.38
C ILE A 114 -1.96 7.25 4.01
N ASP A 115 -1.15 8.24 4.35
CA ASP A 115 -1.62 9.50 4.94
C ASP A 115 -2.18 10.43 3.85
N ASN A 116 -1.53 10.46 2.69
CA ASN A 116 -1.89 11.31 1.56
C ASN A 116 -2.20 10.44 0.33
N PRO A 117 -3.38 10.56 -0.32
CA PRO A 117 -3.76 9.70 -1.44
C PRO A 117 -2.72 9.48 -2.57
N PRO A 118 -1.96 10.49 -3.05
CA PRO A 118 -0.97 10.30 -4.10
C PRO A 118 0.21 9.38 -3.71
N GLU A 119 0.51 9.26 -2.42
CA GLU A 119 1.62 8.45 -1.88
C GLU A 119 1.50 6.96 -2.23
N ILE A 120 0.28 6.51 -2.56
CA ILE A 120 0.08 5.13 -3.03
C ILE A 120 0.82 4.84 -4.33
N MET A 121 0.99 5.86 -5.20
CA MET A 121 1.73 5.72 -6.46
C MET A 121 3.19 5.43 -6.18
N GLU A 122 3.82 6.20 -5.30
CA GLU A 122 5.20 5.97 -4.87
C GLU A 122 5.36 4.59 -4.22
N PHE A 123 4.41 4.20 -3.35
CA PHE A 123 4.43 2.88 -2.73
C PHE A 123 4.41 1.77 -3.79
N PHE A 124 3.59 1.96 -4.83
CA PHE A 124 3.39 1.02 -5.92
C PHE A 124 4.61 0.91 -6.85
N GLU A 125 5.17 2.05 -7.28
CA GLU A 125 6.27 2.19 -8.23
C GLU A 125 7.64 1.79 -7.66
N VAL A 126 7.88 2.00 -6.36
CA VAL A 126 9.14 1.59 -5.70
C VAL A 126 9.44 0.10 -5.90
N ASP A 127 8.42 -0.75 -6.10
CA ASP A 127 8.63 -2.15 -6.47
C ASP A 127 8.86 -2.37 -7.97
N SER A 128 8.24 -1.58 -8.86
CA SER A 128 8.43 -1.72 -10.31
C SER A 128 9.87 -1.39 -10.71
N ALA A 129 10.46 -0.35 -10.11
CA ALA A 129 11.87 0.01 -10.31
C ALA A 129 12.86 -1.06 -9.81
N GLY A 130 12.48 -1.86 -8.81
CA GLY A 130 13.28 -2.97 -8.29
C GLY A 130 13.17 -4.26 -9.10
N LEU A 131 12.12 -4.41 -9.92
CA LEU A 131 11.87 -5.58 -10.78
C LEU A 131 12.47 -5.43 -12.18
N GLU A 132 12.75 -4.20 -12.64
CA GLU A 132 13.40 -3.93 -13.93
C GLU A 132 14.89 -4.31 -13.99
N GLN A 133 15.50 -4.73 -12.87
CA GLN A 133 16.87 -5.30 -12.87
C GLN A 133 16.89 -6.83 -13.00
N SER A 134 16.03 -7.40 -13.84
CA SER A 134 16.34 -8.72 -14.40
C SER A 134 17.22 -8.49 -15.62
N PRO A 135 18.45 -9.02 -15.70
CA PRO A 135 19.23 -8.92 -16.92
C PRO A 135 18.39 -9.60 -18.00
N MET A 136 18.04 -8.84 -19.03
CA MET A 136 17.46 -9.41 -20.23
C MET A 136 18.36 -10.57 -20.69
N ASP A 137 17.71 -11.66 -21.05
CA ASP A 137 18.34 -12.85 -21.58
C ASP A 137 19.42 -12.49 -22.60
N GLY A 138 20.69 -12.70 -22.22
CA GLY A 138 21.76 -13.30 -23.02
C GLY A 138 22.11 -12.79 -24.42
N ASP A 139 21.43 -11.80 -24.99
CA ASP A 139 21.78 -11.21 -26.27
C ASP A 139 22.43 -9.86 -26.00
N ASP A 140 23.74 -9.80 -26.20
CA ASP A 140 24.46 -8.53 -26.31
C ASP A 140 23.71 -7.68 -27.35
N PRO A 141 23.38 -6.41 -27.04
CA PRO A 141 22.78 -5.55 -28.04
C PRO A 141 23.80 -5.40 -29.19
N ASP A 142 23.42 -5.87 -30.38
CA ASP A 142 24.13 -5.58 -31.63
C ASP A 142 23.98 -4.07 -31.91
N ILE A 143 24.88 -3.28 -31.33
CA ILE A 143 25.07 -1.88 -31.66
C ILE A 143 26.01 -1.80 -32.87
N GLU A 144 25.53 -2.26 -34.03
CA GLU A 144 26.08 -1.81 -35.30
C GLU A 144 25.53 -0.41 -35.60
N SER A 145 26.44 0.54 -35.75
CA SER A 145 26.16 1.92 -36.16
C SER A 145 25.50 1.93 -37.54
N THR A 146 24.25 2.38 -37.64
CA THR A 146 23.49 2.42 -38.90
C THR A 146 23.57 3.76 -39.65
N THR A 147 24.38 4.70 -39.18
CA THR A 147 24.56 6.01 -39.83
C THR A 147 25.93 6.09 -40.52
N GLU A 148 25.99 5.65 -41.78
CA GLU A 148 27.17 5.85 -42.64
C GLU A 148 27.29 7.29 -43.21
N ASP A 149 26.37 8.22 -42.88
CA ASP A 149 26.29 9.49 -43.62
C ASP A 149 25.87 10.73 -42.81
N GLU A 150 26.14 10.77 -41.50
CA GLU A 150 25.95 12.00 -40.72
C GLU A 150 27.24 12.82 -40.66
N ASN A 151 27.38 13.78 -41.58
CA ASN A 151 28.38 14.84 -41.49
C ASN A 151 27.98 15.81 -40.36
N PHE A 152 28.58 15.62 -39.17
CA PHE A 152 28.52 16.62 -38.11
C PHE A 152 29.35 17.84 -38.54
N ILE A 153 28.68 18.98 -38.70
CA ILE A 153 29.35 20.27 -38.80
C ILE A 153 29.78 20.64 -37.37
N GLU A 154 31.07 20.52 -37.08
CA GLU A 154 31.65 21.14 -35.88
C GLU A 154 31.50 22.65 -36.00
N LYS A 155 30.82 23.23 -35.02
CA LYS A 155 30.70 24.68 -34.89
C LYS A 155 31.92 25.16 -34.10
N ASP A 156 32.90 25.73 -34.80
CA ASP A 156 33.95 26.52 -34.17
C ASP A 156 33.37 27.84 -33.60
N GLU A 157 33.75 28.08 -32.33
CA GLU A 157 33.64 29.29 -31.48
C GLU A 157 32.26 29.87 -31.09
#